data_AF-B2CFJ2-F1
#
_entry.id   AF-B2CFJ2-F1
#
_cell.length_a   1.000
_cell.length_b   1.000
_cell.length_c   1.000
_cell.angle_alpha   90.00
_cell.angle_beta   90.00
_cell.angle_gamma   90.00
#
_symmetry.space_group_name_H-M   'P 1'
#
loop_
_entity.id
_entity.type
_entity.pdbx_description
1 polymer ?
#
loop_
_entity_poly.entity_id
_entity_poly.type
_entity_poly.pdbx_seq_one_letter_code
_entity_poly.pdbx_strand_id
1 'polypeptide(L)' 'VIFGSSGKMHEYCSPATTLIDILDRYHKQSGKRLWDAKHENLSIEIDRIKKENDSMQIELRHLKGEDIT' A
#
# COMPACT_ATOMS: atom_id res chain seq x y z
N VAL A 1 -11.41 -13.89 13.24
CA VAL A 1 -11.16 -15.07 12.38
C VAL A 1 -11.52 -16.32 13.16
N ILE A 2 -12.32 -17.22 12.59
CA ILE A 2 -12.66 -18.51 13.23
C ILE A 2 -12.18 -19.63 12.30
N PHE A 3 -11.55 -20.66 12.87
CA PHE A 3 -11.20 -21.87 12.13
C PHE A 3 -12.25 -22.94 12.43
N GLY A 4 -12.87 -23.48 11.38
CA GLY A 4 -13.79 -24.60 11.50
C GLY A 4 -13.04 -25.90 11.81
N SER A 5 -13.76 -26.96 12.18
CA SER A 5 -13.17 -28.29 12.43
C SER A 5 -12.42 -28.89 11.23
N SER A 6 -12.71 -28.42 10.02
CA SER A 6 -11.99 -28.77 8.79
C SER A 6 -10.66 -28.04 8.60
N GLY A 7 -10.28 -27.16 9.54
CA GLY A 7 -9.10 -26.28 9.41
C GLY A 7 -9.30 -25.11 8.45
N LYS A 8 -10.47 -24.99 7.81
CA LYS A 8 -10.79 -23.87 6.94
C LYS A 8 -11.00 -22.59 7.75
N MET A 9 -10.40 -21.51 7.26
CA MET A 9 -10.60 -20.18 7.81
C MET A 9 -11.97 -19.66 7.35
N HIS A 10 -12.81 -19.29 8.31
CA HIS A 10 -14.03 -18.55 8.06
C HIS A 10 -13.83 -17.10 8.51
N GLU A 11 -14.14 -16.19 7.60
CA GLU A 11 -14.23 -14.77 7.90
C GLU A 11 -15.36 -14.56 8.90
N TYR A 12 -15.02 -14.09 10.09
CA TYR A 12 -15.97 -13.79 11.15
C TYR A 12 -15.85 -12.31 11.47
N CYS A 13 -16.70 -11.54 10.83
CA CYS A 13 -16.79 -10.09 10.92
C CYS A 13 -18.27 -9.71 11.05
N SER A 14 -18.56 -8.52 11.59
CA SER A 14 -19.95 -8.05 11.58
C SER A 14 -20.38 -7.81 10.12
N PRO A 15 -21.67 -7.93 9.76
CA PRO A 15 -22.13 -7.72 8.39
C PRO A 15 -21.75 -6.35 7.78
N ALA A 16 -21.42 -5.37 8.63
CA ALA A 16 -21.01 -4.02 8.24
C ALA A 16 -19.49 -3.85 8.03
N THR A 17 -18.67 -4.89 8.23
CA THR A 17 -17.21 -4.82 8.06
C THR A 17 -16.66 -6.09 7.45
N THR A 18 -15.70 -5.94 6.53
CA THR A 18 -14.94 -7.07 6.00
C THR A 18 -13.61 -7.23 6.75
N LEU A 19 -13.01 -8.41 6.66
CA LEU A 19 -11.66 -8.71 7.11
C LEU A 19 -10.64 -7.80 6.43
N ILE A 20 -10.86 -7.48 5.15
CA ILE A 20 -10.02 -6.53 4.41
C ILE A 20 -10.05 -5.16 5.08
N ASP A 21 -11.23 -4.64 5.43
CA ASP A 21 -11.36 -3.36 6.12
C ASP A 21 -10.70 -3.37 7.50
N ILE A 22 -10.83 -4.48 8.23
CA ILE A 22 -10.21 -4.66 9.54
C ILE A 22 -8.68 -4.67 9.42
N LEU A 23 -8.14 -5.38 8.42
CA LEU A 23 -6.70 -5.44 8.16
C LEU A 23 -6.14 -4.09 7.71
N ASP A 24 -6.87 -3.34 6.87
CA ASP A 24 -6.50 -1.98 6.47
C ASP A 24 -6.47 -1.02 7.66
N ARG A 25 -7.49 -1.06 8.53
CA ARG A 25 -7.51 -0.29 9.78
C ARG A 25 -6.32 -0.64 10.68
N TYR A 26 -5.99 -1.93 10.81
CA TYR A 26 -4.82 -2.37 11.57
C TYR A 26 -3.51 -1.83 10.97
N HIS A 27 -3.34 -1.89 9.64
CA HIS A 27 -2.16 -1.31 8.97
C HIS A 27 -2.01 0.19 9.23
N LYS A 28 -3.12 0.94 9.20
CA LYS A 28 -3.14 2.39 9.43
C LYS A 28 -2.83 2.74 10.88
N GLN A 29 -3.38 1.99 11.85
CA GLN A 29 -3.22 2.30 13.27
C GLN A 29 -1.92 1.76 13.87
N SER A 30 -1.48 0.56 13.48
CA SER A 30 -0.32 -0.08 14.10
C SER A 30 1.02 0.34 13.49
N GLY A 31 1.00 0.93 12.29
CA GLY A 31 2.21 1.17 11.48
C GLY A 31 2.90 -0.12 10.99
N LYS A 32 2.42 -1.31 11.39
CA LYS A 32 2.95 -2.59 10.96
C LYS A 32 2.26 -3.02 9.67
N ARG A 33 3.06 -3.35 8.65
CA ARG A 33 2.58 -3.99 7.44
C ARG A 33 2.57 -5.51 7.68
N LEU A 34 1.48 -6.14 7.27
CA LEU A 34 1.29 -7.60 7.26
C LEU A 34 1.56 -8.17 5.86
N TRP A 35 2.34 -7.44 5.08
CA TRP A 35 2.66 -7.79 3.70
C TRP A 35 3.65 -8.95 3.69
N ASP A 36 3.49 -9.85 2.74
CA ASP A 36 4.54 -10.82 2.43
C ASP A 36 5.69 -10.13 1.67
N ALA A 37 6.80 -10.84 1.52
CA ALA A 37 7.97 -10.32 0.84
C ALA A 37 7.67 -9.83 -0.59
N LYS A 38 6.68 -10.43 -1.28
CA LYS A 38 6.30 -10.02 -2.64
C LYS A 38 5.63 -8.64 -2.64
N HIS A 39 4.69 -8.42 -1.72
CA HIS A 39 4.00 -7.13 -1.60
C HIS A 39 4.93 -6.04 -1.06
N GLU A 40 5.86 -6.37 -0.16
CA GLU A 40 6.89 -5.43 0.30
C GLU A 40 7.79 -5.00 -0.86
N ASN A 41 8.32 -5.94 -1.64
CA ASN A 41 9.16 -5.64 -2.79
C ASN A 41 8.43 -4.78 -3.84
N LEU A 42 7.14 -5.08 -4.09
CA LEU A 42 6.34 -4.29 -5.01
C LEU A 42 6.15 -2.85 -4.50
N SER A 43 5.90 -2.67 -3.20
CA SER A 43 5.78 -1.32 -2.60
C SER A 43 7.09 -0.54 -2.74
N ILE A 44 8.24 -1.17 -2.48
CA ILE A 44 9.55 -0.54 -2.63
C ILE A 44 9.78 -0.09 -4.08
N GLU A 45 9.42 -0.93 -5.05
CA GLU A 45 9.58 -0.61 -6.46
C GLU A 45 8.66 0.53 -6.90
N ILE A 46 7.43 0.58 -6.40
CA ILE A 46 6.51 1.71 -6.62
C ILE A 46 7.12 3.01 -6.08
N ASP A 47 7.68 2.99 -4.87
CA ASP A 47 8.27 4.19 -4.27
C ASP A 47 9.53 4.65 -5.02
N ARG A 48 10.34 3.71 -5.54
CA ARG A 48 11.47 4.02 -6.42
C ARG A 48 11.01 4.72 -7.70
N ILE A 49 10.02 4.15 -8.39
CA ILE A 49 9.49 4.71 -9.65
C ILE A 49 8.88 6.09 -9.42
N LYS A 50 8.14 6.30 -8.33
CA LYS A 50 7.61 7.63 -7.99
C LYS A 50 8.71 8.67 -7.83
N LYS A 51 9.77 8.34 -7.10
CA LYS A 51 10.91 9.24 -6.90
C LYS A 51 11.62 9.58 -8.22
N GLU A 52 11.77 8.60 -9.10
CA GLU A 52 12.34 8.81 -10.44
C GLU A 52 11.44 9.70 -11.29
N ASN A 53 10.13 9.46 -11.28
CA ASN A 53 9.17 10.29 -11.99
C ASN A 53 9.15 11.73 -11.46
N ASP A 54 9.19 11.94 -10.14
CA ASP A 54 9.25 13.28 -9.54
C ASP A 54 10.51 14.03 -9.99
N SER A 55 11.65 13.33 -10.06
CA SER A 55 12.90 13.90 -10.57
C SER A 55 12.78 14.29 -12.05
N MET A 56 12.18 13.43 -12.87
CA MET A 56 11.94 13.73 -14.29
C MET A 56 10.98 14.91 -14.47
N GLN A 57 9.94 15.04 -13.64
CA GLN A 57 9.03 16.19 -13.69
C GLN A 57 9.76 17.49 -13.33
N ILE A 58 10.70 17.46 -12.39
CA ILE A 58 11.57 18.62 -12.09
C ILE A 58 12.41 18.99 -13.33
N GLU A 59 13.07 18.03 -13.96
CA GLU A 59 13.88 18.30 -15.17
C GLU A 59 13.05 18.87 -16.32
N LEU A 60 11.84 18.34 -16.54
CA LEU A 60 10.94 18.87 -17.57
C LEU A 60 10.54 20.33 -17.32
N ARG A 61 10.30 20.72 -16.07
CA ARG A 61 9.98 22.12 -15.72
C ARG A 61 11.15 23.05 -16.00
N HIS A 62 12.36 22.65 -15.62
CA HIS A 62 13.59 23.40 -15.94
C HIS A 62 13.76 23.57 -17.46
N LEU A 63 13.59 22.50 -18.24
CA LEU A 63 13.73 22.54 -19.70
C LEU A 63 12.69 23.42 -20.39
N LYS A 64 11.48 23.48 -19.83
CA LYS A 64 10.41 24.36 -20.33
C LYS A 64 10.55 25.81 -19.87
N GLY A 65 11.51 26.10 -19.00
CA GLY A 65 11.70 27.43 -18.43
C GLY A 65 10.60 27.85 -17.47
N GLU A 66 9.89 26.90 -16.86
CA GLU A 66 8.80 27.16 -15.91
C GLU A 66 9.30 27.71 -14.55
N ASP A 67 10.59 27.55 -14.24
CA ASP A 67 11.22 28.01 -12.99
C ASP A 67 11.93 29.37 -13.12
N ILE A 68 11.79 30.08 -14.26
CA ILE A 68 12.49 31.35 -14.57
C ILE A 68 11.56 32.58 -14.49
N THR A 69 10.35 32.41 -13.94
CA THR A 69 9.34 33.47 -13.75
C THR A 69 9.05 33.74 -12.29
#